data_AF-A0A8J7HR87-F1
#
_entry.id   AF-A0A8J7HR87-F1
#
_cell.length_a   1.000
_cell.length_b   1.000
_cell.length_c   1.000
_cell.angle_alpha   90.00
_cell.angle_beta   90.00
_cell.angle_gamma   90.00
#
_symmetry.space_group_name_H-M   'P 1'
#
loop_
_entity.id
_entity.type
_entity.pdbx_description
1 polymer ?
#
loop_
_entity_poly.entity_id
_entity_poly.type
_entity_poly.pdbx_seq_one_letter_code
_entity_poly.pdbx_strand_id
1 'polypeptide(L)'
;MEQIQAEIAALTSQIQALQQERAALTINNVMKSENDSPLAIVEAYRRQARENPQLSAEIQGIDGAIAALNVQLQQKQAKLARWQVESKQLTQQQQLEEAKKVAQVHAQRINQLAAELATEIRLLKACADHLSPLYWQVYYKPFITGFKTISVPHVRSDGEVWTIVNRIV
;
A
#
# COMPACT_ATOMS: atom_id res chain seq x y z
N MET A 1 4.45 0.86 -18.30
CA MET A 1 3.18 1.42 -17.80
C MET A 1 2.45 2.16 -18.91
N GLU A 2 3.11 3.14 -19.55
CA GLU A 2 2.51 3.95 -20.63
C GLU A 2 2.02 3.13 -21.83
N GLN A 3 2.78 2.10 -22.27
CA GLN A 3 2.36 1.23 -23.37
C GLN A 3 1.07 0.45 -23.06
N ILE A 4 0.94 -0.14 -21.86
CA ILE A 4 -0.28 -0.88 -21.48
C ILE A 4 -1.48 0.07 -21.33
N GLN A 5 -1.25 1.30 -20.87
CA GLN A 5 -2.30 2.32 -20.80
C GLN A 5 -2.76 2.77 -22.19
N ALA A 6 -1.83 2.99 -23.12
CA ALA A 6 -2.15 3.30 -24.51
C ALA A 6 -2.92 2.16 -25.19
N GLU A 7 -2.55 0.91 -24.94
CA GLU A 7 -3.27 -0.26 -25.45
C GLU A 7 -4.68 -0.39 -24.86
N ILE A 8 -4.87 -0.11 -23.57
CA ILE A 8 -6.21 -0.08 -22.95
C ILE A 8 -7.06 1.02 -23.60
N ALA A 9 -6.49 2.22 -23.79
CA ALA A 9 -7.19 3.34 -24.44
C ALA A 9 -7.61 2.99 -25.88
N ALA A 10 -6.73 2.35 -26.64
CA ALA A 10 -7.02 1.88 -28.00
C ALA A 10 -8.14 0.84 -28.01
N LEU A 11 -8.12 -0.15 -27.10
CA LEU A 11 -9.17 -1.16 -26.97
C LEU A 11 -10.52 -0.53 -26.58
N THR A 12 -10.54 0.42 -25.65
CA THR A 12 -11.78 1.12 -25.26
C THR A 12 -12.37 1.91 -26.42
N SER A 13 -11.52 2.56 -27.22
CA SER A 13 -11.95 3.31 -28.40
C SER A 13 -12.56 2.39 -29.47
N GLN A 14 -11.93 1.24 -29.73
CA GLN A 14 -12.45 0.25 -30.68
C GLN A 14 -13.78 -0.38 -30.23
N ILE A 15 -13.92 -0.67 -28.93
CA ILE A 15 -15.20 -1.17 -28.39
C ILE A 15 -16.30 -0.12 -28.54
N GLN A 16 -16.02 1.15 -28.28
CA GLN A 16 -16.99 2.24 -28.46
C GLN A 16 -17.40 2.41 -29.92
N ALA A 17 -16.46 2.35 -30.86
CA ALA A 17 -16.76 2.42 -32.29
C ALA A 17 -17.69 1.26 -32.73
N LEU A 18 -17.38 0.02 -32.32
CA LEU A 18 -18.21 -1.15 -32.62
C LEU A 18 -19.60 -1.07 -31.97
N GLN A 19 -19.70 -0.50 -30.76
CA GLN A 19 -20.99 -0.28 -30.10
C GLN A 19 -21.84 0.76 -30.85
N GLN A 20 -21.23 1.82 -31.37
CA GLN A 20 -21.92 2.82 -32.20
C GLN A 20 -22.37 2.22 -33.53
N GLU A 21 -21.52 1.42 -34.17
CA GLU A 21 -21.85 0.69 -35.41
C GLU A 21 -23.03 -0.26 -35.20
N ARG A 22 -22.99 -1.07 -34.14
CA ARG A 22 -24.11 -1.94 -33.73
C ARG A 22 -25.40 -1.14 -33.50
N ALA A 23 -25.32 0.00 -32.81
CA ALA A 23 -26.48 0.83 -32.53
C ALA A 23 -27.08 1.43 -33.81
N ALA A 24 -26.25 1.88 -34.76
CA ALA A 24 -26.70 2.38 -36.06
C ALA A 24 -27.40 1.29 -36.88
N LEU A 25 -26.86 0.07 -36.93
CA LEU A 25 -27.46 -1.06 -37.62
C LEU A 25 -28.82 -1.48 -37.00
N THR A 26 -28.95 -1.32 -35.68
CA THR A 26 -30.15 -1.66 -34.92
C THR A 26 -31.25 -0.59 -35.10
N ILE A 27 -30.93 0.70 -34.98
CA ILE A 27 -31.89 1.81 -35.13
C ILE A 27 -32.54 1.80 -36.52
N ASN A 28 -31.78 1.45 -37.55
CA ASN A 28 -32.27 1.44 -38.93
C ASN A 28 -33.16 0.23 -39.27
N ASN A 29 -33.24 -0.80 -38.42
CA ASN A 29 -33.88 -2.08 -38.78
C ASN A 29 -34.75 -2.73 -37.68
N VAL A 30 -34.93 -2.12 -36.51
CA VAL A 30 -35.79 -2.72 -35.46
C VAL A 30 -37.27 -2.57 -35.81
N MET A 31 -37.93 -3.71 -35.98
CA MET A 31 -39.39 -3.84 -35.87
C MET A 31 -39.77 -3.62 -34.40
N LYS A 32 -40.52 -2.54 -34.11
CA LYS A 32 -41.08 -2.32 -32.76
C LYS A 32 -41.97 -3.51 -32.40
N SER A 33 -41.69 -4.16 -31.27
CA SER A 33 -42.61 -5.13 -30.67
C SER A 33 -43.91 -4.43 -30.31
N GLU A 34 -45.06 -5.01 -30.65
CA GLU A 34 -46.37 -4.46 -30.30
C GLU A 34 -46.65 -4.51 -28.79
N ASN A 35 -45.84 -5.25 -28.01
CA ASN A 35 -45.93 -5.38 -26.56
C ASN A 35 -44.56 -5.57 -25.91
N ASP A 36 -44.35 -4.99 -24.72
CA ASP A 36 -43.09 -5.10 -23.93
C ASP A 36 -42.90 -6.45 -23.22
N SER A 37 -43.67 -7.48 -23.59
CA SER A 37 -43.51 -8.83 -23.04
C SER A 37 -42.17 -9.43 -23.48
N PRO A 38 -41.39 -10.05 -22.57
CA PRO A 38 -40.12 -10.70 -22.91
C PRO A 38 -40.22 -11.70 -24.07
N LEU A 39 -41.34 -12.43 -24.16
CA LEU A 39 -41.60 -13.38 -25.25
C LEU A 39 -41.84 -12.67 -26.58
N ALA A 40 -42.58 -11.55 -26.58
CA ALA A 40 -42.86 -10.77 -27.78
C ALA A 40 -41.57 -10.13 -28.35
N ILE A 41 -40.66 -9.70 -27.47
CA ILE A 41 -39.34 -9.20 -27.85
C ILE A 41 -38.52 -10.31 -28.54
N VAL A 42 -38.43 -11.51 -27.94
CA VAL A 42 -37.68 -12.63 -28.55
C VAL A 42 -38.26 -13.03 -29.91
N GLU A 43 -39.58 -13.03 -30.04
CA GLU A 43 -40.24 -13.34 -31.32
C GLU A 43 -39.99 -12.28 -32.39
N ALA A 44 -40.03 -10.99 -32.04
CA ALA A 44 -39.73 -9.90 -32.95
C ALA A 44 -38.28 -10.01 -33.50
N TYR A 45 -37.31 -10.28 -32.62
CA TYR A 45 -35.92 -10.50 -33.02
C TYR A 45 -35.75 -11.76 -33.89
N ARG A 46 -36.49 -12.84 -33.61
CA ARG A 46 -36.46 -14.06 -34.46
C ARG A 46 -37.06 -13.82 -35.84
N ARG A 47 -38.13 -13.02 -35.94
CA ARG A 47 -38.71 -12.64 -37.25
C ARG A 47 -37.73 -11.79 -38.05
N GLN A 48 -37.13 -10.78 -37.42
CA GLN A 48 -36.11 -9.94 -38.04
C GLN A 48 -34.89 -10.75 -38.53
N ALA A 49 -34.42 -11.73 -37.75
CA ALA A 49 -33.31 -12.58 -38.16
C ALA A 49 -33.64 -13.49 -39.35
N ARG A 50 -34.92 -13.87 -39.51
CA ARG A 50 -35.40 -14.65 -40.67
C ARG A 50 -35.57 -13.76 -41.90
N GLU A 51 -36.02 -12.52 -41.71
CA GLU A 51 -36.25 -11.55 -42.78
C GLU A 51 -34.94 -10.97 -43.33
N ASN A 52 -33.93 -10.75 -42.47
CA ASN A 52 -32.63 -10.20 -42.83
C ASN A 52 -31.46 -11.00 -42.22
N PRO A 53 -31.16 -12.20 -42.75
CA PRO A 53 -30.14 -13.10 -42.19
C PRO A 53 -28.72 -12.52 -42.28
N GLN A 54 -28.40 -11.75 -43.32
CA GLN A 54 -27.08 -11.11 -43.48
C GLN A 54 -26.82 -10.09 -42.36
N LEU A 55 -27.81 -9.23 -42.08
CA LEU A 55 -27.74 -8.23 -41.03
C LEU A 55 -27.67 -8.87 -39.63
N SER A 56 -28.42 -9.96 -39.41
CA SER A 56 -28.33 -10.71 -38.16
C SER A 56 -26.94 -11.33 -37.95
N ALA A 57 -26.30 -11.83 -39.01
CA ALA A 57 -24.94 -12.37 -38.93
C ALA A 57 -23.90 -11.27 -38.67
N GLU A 58 -24.07 -10.08 -39.27
CA GLU A 58 -23.20 -8.92 -39.05
C GLU A 58 -23.28 -8.41 -37.60
N ILE A 59 -24.49 -8.24 -37.06
CA ILE A 59 -24.68 -7.85 -35.65
C ILE A 59 -24.08 -8.89 -34.70
N GLN A 60 -24.27 -10.19 -34.97
CA GLN A 60 -23.63 -11.25 -34.18
C GLN A 60 -22.11 -11.23 -34.28
N GLY A 61 -21.56 -10.91 -35.46
CA GLY A 61 -20.12 -10.72 -35.66
C GLY A 61 -19.56 -9.56 -34.85
N ILE A 62 -20.25 -8.42 -34.84
CA ILE A 62 -19.90 -7.25 -34.02
C ILE A 62 -19.99 -7.58 -32.52
N ASP A 63 -21.06 -8.27 -32.08
CA ASP A 63 -21.21 -8.69 -30.69
C ASP A 63 -20.09 -9.66 -30.25
N GLY A 64 -19.70 -10.58 -31.14
CA GLY A 64 -18.55 -11.47 -30.93
C GLY A 64 -17.21 -10.71 -30.84
N ALA A 65 -17.00 -9.72 -31.70
CA ALA A 65 -15.80 -8.88 -31.68
C ALA A 65 -15.72 -8.04 -30.40
N ILE A 66 -16.84 -7.43 -29.97
CA ILE A 66 -16.94 -6.70 -28.71
C ILE A 66 -16.63 -7.62 -27.52
N ALA A 67 -17.16 -8.84 -27.50
CA ALA A 67 -16.89 -9.80 -26.43
C ALA A 67 -15.39 -10.17 -26.37
N ALA A 68 -14.77 -10.45 -27.51
CA ALA A 68 -13.33 -10.77 -27.58
C ALA A 68 -12.45 -9.59 -27.11
N LEU A 69 -12.76 -8.37 -27.55
CA LEU A 69 -12.03 -7.16 -27.15
C LEU A 69 -12.21 -6.86 -25.65
N ASN A 70 -13.39 -7.09 -25.09
CA ASN A 70 -13.64 -6.94 -23.65
C ASN A 70 -12.80 -7.92 -22.81
N VAL A 71 -12.65 -9.17 -23.26
CA VAL A 71 -11.77 -10.14 -22.58
C VAL A 71 -10.32 -9.66 -22.59
N GLN A 72 -9.82 -9.16 -23.72
CA GLN A 72 -8.46 -8.62 -23.81
C GLN A 72 -8.26 -7.38 -22.92
N LEU A 73 -9.27 -6.50 -22.88
CA LEU A 73 -9.27 -5.31 -22.04
C LEU A 73 -9.21 -5.69 -20.55
N GLN A 74 -10.03 -6.64 -20.11
CA GLN A 74 -10.02 -7.13 -18.73
C GLN A 74 -8.67 -7.74 -18.35
N GLN A 75 -8.06 -8.53 -19.23
CA GLN A 75 -6.74 -9.12 -19.00
C GLN A 75 -5.65 -8.04 -18.85
N LYS A 76 -5.66 -7.02 -19.71
CA LYS A 76 -4.69 -5.92 -19.64
C LYS A 76 -4.89 -5.04 -18.41
N GLN A 77 -6.14 -4.76 -18.02
CA GLN A 77 -6.46 -4.05 -16.78
C GLN A 77 -6.02 -4.84 -15.54
N ALA A 78 -6.26 -6.16 -15.51
CA ALA A 78 -5.80 -7.01 -14.41
C ALA A 78 -4.26 -7.03 -14.30
N LYS A 79 -3.55 -7.07 -15.43
CA LYS A 79 -2.08 -6.97 -15.46
C LYS A 79 -1.59 -5.64 -14.90
N LEU A 80 -2.21 -4.53 -15.32
CA LEU A 80 -1.86 -3.19 -14.83
C LEU A 80 -2.13 -3.03 -13.32
N ALA A 81 -3.25 -3.54 -12.82
CA ALA A 81 -3.58 -3.51 -11.40
C ALA A 81 -2.55 -4.29 -10.55
N ARG A 82 -2.14 -5.49 -10.99
CA ARG A 82 -1.09 -6.27 -10.30
C ARG A 82 0.23 -5.50 -10.22
N TRP A 83 0.65 -4.91 -11.33
CA TRP A 83 1.90 -4.14 -11.40
C TRP A 83 1.88 -2.90 -10.49
N GLN A 84 0.73 -2.22 -10.38
CA GLN A 84 0.58 -1.10 -9.45
C GLN A 84 0.70 -1.53 -7.99
N VAL A 85 0.16 -2.70 -7.63
CA VAL A 85 0.26 -3.24 -6.27
C VAL A 85 1.71 -3.61 -5.96
N GLU A 86 2.37 -4.34 -6.84
CA GLU A 86 3.78 -4.74 -6.69
C GLU A 86 4.70 -3.52 -6.59
N SER A 87 4.49 -2.51 -7.44
CA SER A 87 5.28 -1.27 -7.41
C SER A 87 5.11 -0.51 -6.09
N LYS A 88 3.88 -0.42 -5.56
CA LYS A 88 3.61 0.20 -4.26
C LYS A 88 4.25 -0.58 -3.10
N GLN A 89 4.25 -1.91 -3.17
CA GLN A 89 4.90 -2.73 -2.15
C GLN A 89 6.42 -2.51 -2.17
N LEU A 90 7.03 -2.41 -3.35
CA LEU A 90 8.46 -2.18 -3.48
C LEU A 90 8.87 -0.82 -2.88
N THR A 91 8.10 0.24 -3.13
CA THR A 91 8.37 1.57 -2.56
C THR A 91 8.16 1.60 -1.04
N GLN A 92 7.14 0.92 -0.52
CA GLN A 92 6.94 0.79 0.93
C GLN A 92 8.08 0.03 1.61
N GLN A 93 8.59 -1.04 0.98
CA GLN A 93 9.74 -1.78 1.50
C GLN A 93 11.00 -0.91 1.55
N GLN A 94 11.26 -0.11 0.51
CA GLN A 94 12.40 0.81 0.50
C GLN A 94 12.31 1.86 1.61
N GLN A 95 11.13 2.49 1.76
CA GLN A 95 10.89 3.47 2.83
C GLN A 95 11.06 2.85 4.23
N LEU A 96 10.60 1.61 4.42
CA LEU A 96 10.77 0.89 5.67
C LEU A 96 12.25 0.65 5.99
N GLU A 97 13.04 0.21 5.01
CA GLU A 97 14.47 -0.04 5.21
C GLU A 97 15.26 1.24 5.49
N GLU A 98 14.90 2.36 4.86
CA GLU A 98 15.47 3.68 5.17
C GLU A 98 15.13 4.10 6.60
N ALA A 99 13.86 3.99 7.01
CA ALA A 99 13.41 4.32 8.35
C ALA A 99 14.11 3.45 9.42
N LYS A 100 14.29 2.15 9.16
CA LYS A 100 15.03 1.24 10.04
C LYS A 100 16.48 1.69 10.25
N LYS A 101 17.18 2.09 9.19
CA LYS A 101 18.57 2.60 9.29
C LYS A 101 18.65 3.84 10.16
N VAL A 102 17.72 4.80 9.97
CA VAL A 102 17.66 6.02 10.79
C VAL A 102 17.43 5.66 12.25
N ALA A 103 16.46 4.79 12.54
CA ALA A 103 16.22 4.32 13.90
C ALA A 103 17.49 3.70 14.50
N GLN A 104 18.26 2.92 13.73
CA GLN A 104 19.45 2.20 14.21
C GLN A 104 20.53 3.15 14.69
N VAL A 105 20.75 4.22 13.93
CA VAL A 105 21.67 5.29 14.31
C VAL A 105 21.24 5.92 15.63
N HIS A 106 19.94 6.20 15.79
CA HIS A 106 19.43 6.76 17.04
C HIS A 106 19.55 5.79 18.22
N ALA A 107 19.27 4.50 18.03
CA ALA A 107 19.43 3.47 19.06
C ALA A 107 20.90 3.34 19.52
N GLN A 108 21.83 3.33 18.58
CA GLN A 108 23.27 3.31 18.88
C GLN A 108 23.71 4.57 19.63
N ARG A 109 23.22 5.74 19.22
CA ARG A 109 23.51 7.00 19.90
C ARG A 109 22.98 7.03 21.33
N ILE A 110 21.77 6.52 21.57
CA ILE A 110 21.22 6.38 22.93
C ILE A 110 22.14 5.49 23.78
N ASN A 111 22.60 4.37 23.23
CA ASN A 111 23.50 3.47 23.95
C ASN A 111 24.86 4.10 24.27
N GLN A 112 25.40 4.92 23.37
CA GLN A 112 26.63 5.66 23.63
C GLN A 112 26.44 6.69 24.75
N LEU A 113 25.42 7.54 24.65
CA LEU A 113 25.09 8.54 25.67
C LEU A 113 24.80 7.90 27.03
N ALA A 114 24.15 6.74 27.02
CA ALA A 114 23.92 5.94 28.22
C ALA A 114 25.22 5.48 28.87
N ALA A 115 26.21 5.04 28.08
CA ALA A 115 27.50 4.65 28.62
C ALA A 115 28.25 5.84 29.23
N GLU A 116 28.25 6.99 28.56
CA GLU A 116 28.84 8.24 29.06
C GLU A 116 28.16 8.69 30.36
N LEU A 117 26.83 8.69 30.38
CA LEU A 117 26.07 9.03 31.58
C LEU A 117 26.35 8.06 32.73
N ALA A 118 26.48 6.77 32.44
CA ALA A 118 26.82 5.77 33.45
C ALA A 118 28.21 6.04 34.07
N THR A 119 29.19 6.45 33.28
CA THR A 119 30.52 6.81 33.79
C THR A 119 30.48 8.07 34.65
N GLU A 120 29.77 9.11 34.21
CA GLU A 120 29.62 10.36 34.97
C GLU A 120 28.93 10.13 36.31
N ILE A 121 27.88 9.30 36.35
CA ILE A 121 27.17 8.96 37.58
C ILE A 121 28.08 8.23 38.58
N ARG A 122 28.96 7.35 38.11
CA ARG A 122 29.94 6.67 38.97
C ARG A 122 30.99 7.63 39.52
N LEU A 123 31.46 8.58 38.71
CA LEU A 123 32.38 9.62 39.16
C LEU A 123 31.73 10.52 40.21
N LEU A 124 30.49 10.97 39.95
CA LEU A 124 29.74 11.77 40.91
C LEU A 124 29.50 11.02 42.23
N LYS A 125 29.21 9.73 42.17
CA LYS A 125 29.09 8.88 43.35
C LYS A 125 30.40 8.84 44.15
N ALA A 126 31.54 8.61 43.48
CA ALA A 126 32.85 8.60 44.15
C ALA A 126 33.15 9.95 44.83
N CYS A 127 32.82 11.06 44.16
CA CYS A 127 32.92 12.40 44.75
C CYS A 127 32.01 12.56 45.97
N ALA A 128 30.77 12.10 45.89
CA ALA A 128 29.82 12.15 47.00
C ALA A 128 30.30 11.30 48.19
N ASP A 129 30.84 10.11 47.95
CA ASP A 129 31.36 9.22 48.98
C ASP A 129 32.58 9.83 49.69
N HIS A 130 33.45 10.54 48.94
CA HIS A 130 34.60 11.25 49.51
C HIS A 130 34.19 12.50 50.31
N LEU A 131 33.24 13.29 49.78
CA LEU A 131 32.87 14.59 50.35
C LEU A 131 31.86 14.46 51.50
N SER A 132 31.02 13.43 51.50
CA SER A 132 29.96 13.25 52.51
C SER A 132 30.47 13.23 53.95
N PRO A 133 31.57 12.54 54.32
CA PRO A 133 32.12 12.60 55.68
C PRO A 133 32.59 13.99 56.08
N LEU A 134 33.27 14.71 55.17
CA LEU A 134 33.76 16.08 55.43
C LEU A 134 32.61 17.06 55.60
N TYR A 135 31.60 16.95 54.73
CA TYR A 135 30.42 17.80 54.77
C TYR A 135 29.57 17.54 56.03
N TRP A 136 29.51 16.28 56.48
CA TRP A 136 28.83 15.93 57.72
C TRP A 136 29.50 16.55 58.95
N GLN A 137 30.83 16.61 58.99
CA GLN A 137 31.56 17.23 60.11
C GLN A 137 31.22 18.71 60.29
N VAL A 138 30.87 19.41 59.21
CA VAL A 138 30.54 20.85 59.25
C VAL A 138 29.04 21.10 59.37
N TYR A 139 28.22 20.35 58.63
CA TYR A 139 26.81 20.65 58.44
C TYR A 139 25.86 19.57 58.96
N TYR A 140 26.36 18.47 59.53
CA TYR A 140 25.59 17.35 60.10
C TYR A 140 24.51 16.76 59.16
N LYS A 141 24.75 16.84 57.85
CA LYS A 141 23.88 16.31 56.80
C LYS A 141 24.71 15.82 55.62
N PRO A 142 24.20 14.92 54.76
CA PRO A 142 24.93 14.47 53.58
C PRO A 142 24.88 15.51 52.45
N PHE A 143 25.91 15.56 51.61
CA PHE A 143 25.97 16.51 50.49
C PHE A 143 25.11 16.06 49.28
N ILE A 144 25.26 14.80 48.86
CA ILE A 144 24.45 14.18 47.80
C ILE A 144 23.98 12.81 48.30
N THR A 145 22.72 12.47 48.04
CA THR A 145 22.11 11.17 48.38
C THR A 145 21.37 10.61 47.17
N GLY A 146 20.98 9.32 47.21
CA GLY A 146 20.16 8.71 46.15
C GLY A 146 20.88 7.71 45.22
N PHE A 147 22.17 7.44 45.43
CA PHE A 147 22.96 6.49 44.60
C PHE A 147 22.64 5.00 44.81
N LYS A 148 21.53 4.63 45.48
CA LYS A 148 21.21 3.22 45.79
C LYS A 148 20.82 2.41 44.56
N THR A 149 20.10 3.00 43.62
CA THR A 149 19.64 2.35 42.38
C THR A 149 19.54 3.39 41.29
N ILE A 150 20.63 3.62 40.57
CA ILE A 150 20.61 4.46 39.37
C ILE A 150 20.60 3.54 38.17
N SER A 151 19.63 3.75 37.28
CA SER A 151 19.52 3.01 36.04
C SER A 151 19.59 3.95 34.85
N VAL A 152 20.23 3.50 33.78
CA VAL A 152 20.37 4.24 32.54
C VAL A 152 19.69 3.45 31.41
N PRO A 153 18.96 4.11 30.49
CA PRO A 153 18.31 3.44 29.37
C PRO A 153 19.32 2.77 28.44
N HIS A 154 18.99 1.59 27.94
CA HIS A 154 19.77 0.83 26.98
C HIS A 154 18.84 0.21 25.94
N VAL A 155 19.12 0.44 24.67
CA VAL A 155 18.36 -0.11 23.55
C VAL A 155 18.98 -1.46 23.15
N ARG A 156 18.19 -2.53 23.26
CA ARG A 156 18.53 -3.88 22.81
C ARG A 156 17.75 -4.21 21.53
N SER A 157 18.40 -4.88 20.58
CA SER A 157 17.76 -5.44 19.40
C SER A 157 17.63 -6.95 19.57
N ASP A 158 16.40 -7.46 19.57
CA ASP A 158 16.09 -8.90 19.61
C ASP A 158 15.86 -9.46 18.19
N GLY A 159 16.55 -8.87 17.20
CA GLY A 159 16.40 -9.19 15.77
C GLY A 159 15.40 -8.26 15.11
N GLU A 160 14.11 -8.56 15.22
CA GLU A 160 13.04 -7.80 14.56
C GLU A 160 12.49 -6.64 15.42
N VAL A 161 12.59 -6.77 16.75
CA VAL A 161 12.01 -5.81 17.70
C VAL A 161 13.11 -5.19 18.53
N TRP A 162 13.04 -3.88 18.70
CA TRP A 162 13.95 -3.15 19.57
C TRP A 162 13.24 -2.72 20.84
N THR A 163 13.89 -2.97 21.96
CA THR A 163 13.34 -2.72 23.30
C THR A 163 14.27 -1.82 24.08
N ILE A 164 13.69 -0.84 24.79
CA ILE A 164 14.42 -0.01 25.73
C ILE A 164 14.35 -0.67 27.10
N VAL A 165 15.51 -1.03 27.66
CA VAL A 165 15.66 -1.63 28.98
C VAL A 165 16.47 -0.71 29.89
N ASN A 166 16.14 -0.68 31.18
CA ASN A 166 16.89 0.10 32.16
C ASN A 166 18.01 -0.74 32.74
N ARG A 167 19.27 -0.35 32.49
CA ARG A 167 20.45 -1.03 33.03
C ARG A 167 20.90 -0.33 34.31
N ILE A 168 21.01 -1.08 35.40
CA ILE A 168 21.51 -0.57 36.68
C ILE A 168 23.02 -0.30 36.55
N VAL A 169 23.47 0.85 37.04
CA VAL A 169 24.83 1.39 36.87
C VAL A 169 25.64 1.37 38.17
#